data_AF-A0A2T6FZV0-F1
#
_entry.id   AF-A0A2T6FZV0-F1
#
_cell.length_a   1.000
_cell.length_b   1.000
_cell.length_c   1.000
_cell.angle_alpha   90.00
_cell.angle_beta   90.00
_cell.angle_gamma   90.00
#
_symmetry.space_group_name_H-M   'P 1'
#
loop_
_entity.id
_entity.type
_entity.pdbx_description
1 polymer ?
#
loop_
_entity_poly.entity_id
_entity_poly.type
_entity_poly.pdbx_seq_one_letter_code
_entity_poly.pdbx_strand_id
1 'polypeptide(L)'
;MATIVCHKPSGRKYLFLGTGFGAHKAQRAGLLGDDWFLREKSGEIMVAAVCDRNGIIRWFPSDELQVLEVDGKPVSNLFEGLADPDTPLSQDDVCCAQAGAMEQCPACLTRVAAEERECPSCGLTLMMEP
;
A
#
# COMPACT_ATOMS: atom_id res chain seq x y z
N MET A 1 -7.00 -17.41 0.90
CA MET A 1 -6.48 -16.16 1.47
C MET A 1 -7.56 -15.57 2.34
N ALA A 2 -7.35 -15.43 3.65
CA ALA A 2 -8.34 -14.94 4.60
C ALA A 2 -7.80 -13.70 5.30
N THR A 3 -8.58 -12.63 5.28
CA THR A 3 -8.21 -11.36 5.90
C THR A 3 -9.18 -11.04 7.02
N ILE A 4 -8.67 -10.84 8.24
CA ILE A 4 -9.49 -10.42 9.38
C ILE A 4 -9.39 -8.91 9.53
N VAL A 5 -10.54 -8.25 9.60
CA VAL A 5 -10.65 -6.80 9.76
C VAL A 5 -11.39 -6.43 11.04
N CYS A 6 -11.07 -5.27 11.61
CA CYS A 6 -11.80 -4.61 12.69
C CYS A 6 -12.69 -3.51 12.11
N HIS A 7 -13.96 -3.47 12.50
CA HIS A 7 -14.82 -2.31 12.27
C HIS A 7 -14.59 -1.31 13.41
N LYS A 8 -13.82 -0.25 13.14
CA LYS A 8 -13.29 0.70 14.13
C LYS A 8 -14.37 1.29 15.05
N PRO A 9 -15.54 1.75 14.57
CA PRO A 9 -16.59 2.30 15.44
C PRO A 9 -17.12 1.30 16.47
N SER A 10 -17.15 0.01 16.15
CA SER A 10 -17.72 -1.03 17.02
C SER A 10 -16.69 -1.88 17.78
N GLY A 11 -15.42 -1.83 17.36
CA GLY A 11 -14.36 -2.74 17.84
C GLY A 11 -14.55 -4.21 17.47
N ARG A 12 -15.54 -4.55 16.64
CA ARG A 12 -15.86 -5.94 16.28
C ARG A 12 -15.00 -6.41 15.11
N LYS A 13 -14.65 -7.70 15.15
CA LYS A 13 -13.87 -8.37 14.12
C LYS A 13 -14.76 -9.07 13.11
N TYR A 14 -14.36 -9.03 11.84
CA TYR A 14 -15.05 -9.64 10.73
C TYR A 14 -14.05 -10.29 9.75
N LEU A 15 -14.52 -11.27 8.98
CA LEU A 15 -13.80 -11.78 7.82
C LEU A 15 -14.07 -10.86 6.62
N PHE A 16 -13.02 -10.38 5.98
CA PHE A 16 -13.13 -9.58 4.76
C PHE A 16 -13.40 -10.46 3.54
N LEU A 17 -14.35 -10.07 2.71
CA LEU A 17 -14.78 -10.82 1.52
C LEU A 17 -14.38 -10.12 0.21
N GLY A 18 -14.41 -8.79 0.18
CA GLY A 18 -14.08 -8.02 -1.03
C GLY A 18 -14.48 -6.54 -0.94
N THR A 19 -14.10 -5.77 -1.95
CA THR A 19 -14.49 -4.37 -2.11
C THR A 19 -15.68 -4.24 -3.07
N GLY A 20 -16.41 -3.12 -2.96
CA GLY A 20 -17.47 -2.77 -3.88
C GLY A 20 -17.86 -1.31 -3.74
N PHE A 21 -18.86 -0.90 -4.53
CA PHE A 21 -19.44 0.44 -4.45
C PHE A 21 -20.77 0.37 -3.71
N GLY A 22 -20.91 1.18 -2.67
CA GLY A 22 -22.15 1.30 -1.91
C GLY A 22 -23.12 2.15 -2.71
N ALA A 23 -24.19 1.55 -3.23
CA ALA A 23 -25.24 2.30 -3.90
C ALA A 23 -26.03 3.13 -2.88
N HIS A 24 -25.71 4.41 -2.73
CA HIS A 24 -26.56 5.33 -1.97
C HIS A 24 -27.66 5.90 -2.87
N LYS A 25 -28.82 5.22 -2.92
CA LYS A 25 -30.06 5.80 -3.46
C LYS A 25 -30.80 6.53 -2.34
N ALA A 26 -30.56 7.84 -2.20
CA ALA A 26 -31.47 8.70 -1.44
C ALA A 26 -32.31 9.53 -2.40
N GLN A 27 -33.42 8.95 -2.87
CA GLN A 27 -34.53 9.76 -3.33
C GLN A 27 -35.58 9.73 -2.23
N ARG A 28 -35.52 10.70 -1.31
CA ARG A 28 -36.74 11.07 -0.58
C ARG A 28 -37.62 11.72 -1.64
N ALA A 29 -38.73 11.08 -2.00
CA ALA A 29 -39.73 11.72 -2.85
C ALA A 29 -40.16 13.00 -2.12
N GLY A 30 -39.81 14.16 -2.69
CA GLY A 30 -40.30 15.45 -2.22
C GLY A 30 -41.81 15.48 -2.40
N LEU A 31 -42.55 15.15 -1.36
CA LEU A 31 -43.95 15.50 -1.27
C LEU A 31 -43.98 16.94 -0.74
N LEU A 32 -44.22 17.90 -1.65
CA LEU A 32 -44.39 19.36 -1.45
C LEU A 32 -43.18 20.24 -1.83
N GLY A 33 -43.02 20.44 -3.15
CA GLY A 33 -43.19 21.78 -3.73
C GLY A 33 -42.11 22.86 -3.62
N ASP A 34 -40.96 22.67 -2.97
CA ASP A 34 -40.04 23.82 -2.75
C ASP A 34 -38.52 23.53 -2.69
N ASP A 35 -38.00 22.57 -3.46
CA ASP A 35 -36.54 22.32 -3.50
C ASP A 35 -36.00 22.23 -4.95
N TRP A 36 -35.89 23.39 -5.59
CA TRP A 36 -35.34 23.53 -6.95
C TRP A 36 -33.80 23.52 -7.00
N PHE A 37 -33.13 23.15 -5.90
CA PHE A 37 -31.67 23.01 -5.88
C PHE A 37 -31.22 21.81 -5.03
N LEU A 38 -31.80 20.64 -5.32
CA LEU A 38 -31.25 19.35 -4.92
C LEU A 38 -29.92 19.12 -5.66
N ARG A 39 -28.83 19.64 -5.07
CA ARG A 39 -27.46 19.35 -5.49
C ARG A 39 -27.12 17.92 -5.09
N GLU A 40 -27.46 17.03 -5.99
CA GLU A 40 -27.15 15.60 -5.99
C GLU A 40 -25.63 15.41 -5.79
N LYS A 41 -25.21 15.06 -4.57
CA LYS A 41 -23.89 14.44 -4.37
C LYS A 41 -24.04 12.96 -4.70
N SER A 42 -24.11 12.67 -6.01
CA SER A 42 -23.81 11.34 -6.50
C SER A 42 -22.32 11.10 -6.24
N GLY A 43 -22.02 10.49 -5.11
CA GLY A 43 -20.67 10.09 -4.73
C GLY A 43 -20.70 8.59 -4.51
N GLU A 44 -19.94 7.85 -5.30
CA GLU A 44 -19.70 6.43 -5.05
C GLU A 44 -18.98 6.30 -3.71
N ILE A 45 -19.62 5.70 -2.71
CA ILE A 45 -18.99 5.43 -1.42
C ILE A 45 -18.28 4.08 -1.54
N MET A 46 -16.95 4.09 -1.38
CA MET A 46 -16.15 2.87 -1.33
C MET A 46 -16.53 2.06 -0.09
N VAL A 47 -17.03 0.85 -0.31
CA VAL A 47 -17.42 -0.07 0.75
C VAL A 47 -16.68 -1.39 0.63
N ALA A 48 -16.65 -2.13 1.72
CA ALA A 48 -16.15 -3.49 1.78
C ALA A 48 -17.23 -4.43 2.31
N ALA A 49 -17.37 -5.57 1.62
CA ALA A 49 -18.14 -6.70 2.11
C ALA A 49 -17.32 -7.47 3.14
N VAL A 50 -17.94 -7.73 4.28
CA VAL A 50 -17.38 -8.55 5.36
C VAL A 50 -18.42 -9.55 5.84
N CYS A 51 -18.02 -10.61 6.53
CA CYS A 51 -18.95 -11.47 7.26
C CYS A 51 -18.58 -11.67 8.73
N ASP A 52 -19.59 -11.88 9.56
CA ASP A 52 -19.41 -12.26 10.96
C ASP A 52 -19.24 -13.78 11.13
N ARG A 53 -19.07 -14.23 12.38
CA ARG A 53 -18.88 -15.65 12.71
C ARG A 53 -20.02 -16.58 12.26
N ASN A 54 -21.20 -16.03 11.97
CA ASN A 54 -22.36 -16.79 11.51
C ASN A 54 -22.46 -16.78 9.97
N GLY A 55 -21.50 -16.15 9.27
CA GLY A 55 -21.52 -16.01 7.81
C GLY A 55 -22.45 -14.90 7.30
N ILE A 56 -22.98 -14.03 8.18
CA ILE A 56 -23.87 -12.94 7.75
C ILE A 56 -23.03 -11.83 7.09
N ILE A 57 -23.34 -11.52 5.83
CA ILE A 57 -22.66 -10.49 5.06
C ILE A 57 -23.14 -9.09 5.47
N ARG A 58 -22.19 -8.17 5.63
CA ARG A 58 -22.42 -6.74 5.91
C ARG A 58 -21.52 -5.90 5.03
N TRP A 59 -21.94 -4.66 4.79
CA TRP A 59 -21.18 -3.68 4.04
C TRP A 59 -20.81 -2.53 4.95
N PHE A 60 -19.52 -2.21 5.03
CA PHE A 60 -19.01 -1.06 5.79
C PHE A 60 -18.25 -0.13 4.86
N PRO A 61 -18.29 1.20 5.09
CA PRO A 61 -17.33 2.13 4.50
C PRO A 61 -15.89 1.62 4.70
N SER A 62 -15.09 1.65 3.64
CA SER A 62 -13.72 1.08 3.69
C SER A 62 -12.82 1.82 4.69
N ASP A 63 -13.07 3.11 4.90
CA ASP A 63 -12.37 3.95 5.87
C ASP A 63 -12.76 3.65 7.32
N GLU A 64 -13.83 2.88 7.58
CA GLU A 64 -14.19 2.40 8.92
C GLU A 64 -13.55 1.06 9.28
N LEU A 65 -12.87 0.42 8.33
CA LEU A 65 -12.22 -0.87 8.53
C LEU A 65 -10.71 -0.73 8.76
N GLN A 66 -10.16 -1.68 9.51
CA GLN A 66 -8.72 -1.84 9.71
C GLN A 66 -8.34 -3.31 9.57
N VAL A 67 -7.32 -3.62 8.77
CA VAL A 67 -6.80 -4.99 8.67
C VAL A 67 -6.05 -5.35 9.94
N LEU A 68 -6.35 -6.52 10.51
CA LEU A 68 -5.66 -7.06 11.68
C LEU A 68 -4.76 -8.23 11.31
N GLU A 69 -5.19 -9.07 10.38
CA GLU A 69 -4.54 -10.35 10.05
C GLU A 69 -4.73 -10.67 8.57
N VAL A 70 -3.72 -11.25 7.94
CA VAL A 70 -3.79 -11.86 6.61
C VAL A 70 -3.19 -13.26 6.70
N ASP A 71 -3.96 -14.27 6.31
CA ASP A 71 -3.52 -15.68 6.26
C ASP A 71 -2.92 -16.19 7.59
N GLY A 72 -3.56 -15.88 8.72
CA GLY A 72 -3.08 -16.34 10.03
C GLY A 72 -2.00 -15.46 10.65
N LYS A 73 -1.47 -14.46 9.92
CA LYS A 73 -0.37 -13.60 10.39
C LYS A 73 -0.88 -12.21 10.77
N PRO A 74 -0.55 -11.70 11.98
CA PRO A 74 -0.83 -10.32 12.33
C PRO A 74 -0.24 -9.37 11.29
N VAL A 75 -0.96 -8.29 10.99
CA VAL A 75 -0.54 -7.32 9.99
C VAL A 75 0.85 -6.74 10.31
N SER A 76 1.15 -6.49 11.60
CA SER A 76 2.46 -6.01 12.06
C SER A 76 3.62 -6.87 11.58
N ASN A 77 3.46 -8.20 11.58
CA ASN A 77 4.51 -9.14 11.21
C ASN A 77 4.76 -9.12 9.69
N LEU A 78 3.79 -8.67 8.89
CA LEU A 78 3.94 -8.54 7.45
C LEU A 78 4.75 -7.29 7.06
N PHE A 79 4.86 -6.34 7.97
CA PHE A 79 5.63 -5.10 7.80
C PHE A 79 6.98 -5.12 8.54
N GLU A 80 7.34 -6.21 9.22
CA GLU A 80 8.66 -6.36 9.81
C GLU A 80 9.75 -6.27 8.72
N GLY A 81 10.61 -5.25 8.82
CA GLY A 81 11.68 -4.99 7.85
C GLY A 81 11.27 -4.19 6.61
N LEU A 82 10.00 -3.78 6.50
CA LEU A 82 9.57 -2.78 5.53
C LEU A 82 9.63 -1.39 6.15
N ALA A 83 10.13 -0.41 5.40
CA ALA A 83 10.02 0.98 5.80
C ALA A 83 8.53 1.36 5.88
N ASP A 84 8.17 2.12 6.91
CA ASP A 84 6.80 2.63 7.03
C ASP A 84 6.55 3.59 5.85
N PRO A 85 5.52 3.37 5.03
CA PRO A 85 5.23 4.21 3.87
C PRO A 85 4.93 5.66 4.24
N ASP A 86 4.51 5.93 5.48
CA ASP A 86 4.25 7.29 5.98
C ASP A 86 5.48 7.93 6.64
N THR A 87 6.59 7.18 6.78
CA THR A 87 7.88 7.79 7.15
C THR A 87 8.40 8.56 5.94
N PRO A 88 8.71 9.87 6.07
CA PRO A 88 9.35 10.61 5.00
C PRO A 88 10.66 9.91 4.66
N LEU A 89 10.76 9.41 3.42
CA LEU A 89 12.02 8.90 2.90
C LEU A 89 13.08 9.96 3.15
N SER A 90 14.14 9.58 3.85
CA SER A 90 15.30 10.44 3.99
C SER A 90 15.83 10.73 2.59
N GLN A 91 16.34 11.93 2.32
CA GLN A 91 16.86 12.29 0.98
C GLN A 91 17.95 11.32 0.50
N ASP A 92 18.55 10.55 1.40
CA ASP A 92 19.53 9.50 1.11
C ASP A 92 18.90 8.26 0.43
N ASP A 93 17.61 7.98 0.65
CA ASP A 93 16.90 6.86 0.00
C ASP A 93 16.44 7.18 -1.44
N VAL A 94 16.40 8.48 -1.80
CA VAL A 94 16.12 8.92 -3.18
C VAL A 94 17.32 8.65 -4.10
N CYS A 95 18.51 8.39 -3.54
CA CYS A 95 19.73 8.13 -4.30
C CYS A 95 19.81 6.73 -4.95
N CYS A 96 18.85 5.82 -4.76
CA CYS A 96 18.84 4.58 -5.55
C CYS A 96 18.47 4.81 -7.04
N ALA A 97 17.97 5.98 -7.40
CA ALA A 97 17.82 6.38 -8.80
C ALA A 97 19.07 7.04 -9.40
N GLN A 98 20.09 7.33 -8.58
CA GLN A 98 21.32 8.02 -8.97
C GLN A 98 22.55 7.43 -8.27
N ALA A 99 22.64 6.10 -8.20
CA ALA A 99 23.92 5.45 -7.97
C ALA A 99 24.61 5.36 -9.34
N GLY A 100 25.76 6.04 -9.49
CA GLY A 100 26.68 5.78 -10.60
C GLY A 100 26.88 4.27 -10.74
N ALA A 101 26.87 3.76 -11.98
CA ALA A 101 26.84 2.34 -12.26
C ALA A 101 27.98 1.63 -11.51
N MET A 102 27.65 0.89 -10.46
CA MET A 102 28.61 0.07 -9.72
C MET A 102 28.77 -1.26 -10.47
N GLU A 103 29.97 -1.55 -10.92
CA GLU A 103 30.33 -2.78 -11.59
C GLU A 103 31.15 -3.70 -10.67
N GLN A 104 31.36 -4.95 -11.09
CA GLN A 104 32.20 -5.90 -10.36
C GLN A 104 33.54 -6.07 -11.06
N CYS A 105 34.64 -5.93 -10.32
CA CYS A 105 35.97 -6.21 -10.84
C CYS A 105 36.07 -7.69 -11.29
N PRO A 106 36.48 -7.98 -12.53
CA PRO A 106 36.52 -9.36 -13.04
C PRO A 106 37.56 -10.26 -12.36
N ALA A 107 38.59 -9.67 -11.71
CA ALA A 107 39.65 -10.45 -11.06
C ALA A 107 39.36 -10.82 -9.60
N CYS A 108 38.74 -9.92 -8.84
CA CYS A 108 38.53 -10.12 -7.40
C CYS A 108 37.08 -9.95 -6.94
N LEU A 109 36.16 -9.65 -7.86
CA LEU A 109 34.72 -9.45 -7.61
C LEU A 109 34.38 -8.30 -6.65
N THR A 110 35.37 -7.49 -6.29
CA THR A 110 35.14 -6.24 -5.54
C THR A 110 34.26 -5.31 -6.35
N ARG A 111 33.27 -4.70 -5.70
CA ARG A 111 32.42 -3.68 -6.31
C ARG A 111 33.23 -2.40 -6.53
N VAL A 112 33.18 -1.88 -7.75
CA VAL A 112 33.94 -0.72 -8.21
C VAL A 112 33.00 0.22 -8.97
N ALA A 113 33.20 1.53 -8.89
CA ALA A 113 32.45 2.48 -9.70
C ALA A 113 32.87 2.35 -11.17
N ALA A 114 31.95 2.55 -12.11
CA ALA A 114 32.25 2.44 -13.54
C ALA A 114 33.37 3.41 -13.97
N GLU A 115 33.49 4.58 -13.35
CA GLU A 115 34.53 5.57 -13.58
C GLU A 115 35.91 5.24 -12.95
N GLU A 116 36.01 4.18 -12.15
CA GLU A 116 37.24 3.82 -11.45
C GLU A 116 38.25 3.18 -12.43
N ARG A 117 39.45 3.77 -12.53
CA ARG A 117 40.48 3.30 -13.48
C ARG A 117 41.20 2.05 -13.01
N GLU A 118 41.30 1.86 -11.70
CA GLU A 118 42.02 0.75 -11.08
C GLU A 118 41.23 0.18 -9.90
N CYS A 119 41.14 -1.15 -9.82
CA CYS A 119 40.44 -1.78 -8.71
C CYS A 119 41.18 -1.53 -7.39
N PRO A 120 40.53 -0.92 -6.38
CA PRO A 120 41.18 -0.61 -5.10
C PRO A 120 41.56 -1.85 -4.28
N SER A 121 40.97 -3.01 -4.59
CA SER A 121 41.25 -4.25 -3.86
C SER A 121 42.37 -5.09 -4.47
N CYS A 122 42.55 -5.07 -5.79
CA CYS A 122 43.53 -5.95 -6.45
C CYS A 122 44.48 -5.22 -7.41
N GLY A 123 44.32 -3.90 -7.59
CA GLY A 123 45.16 -3.09 -8.48
C GLY A 123 44.97 -3.37 -9.96
N LEU A 124 43.91 -4.09 -10.36
CA LEU A 124 43.62 -4.36 -11.76
C LEU A 124 43.13 -3.09 -12.46
N THR A 125 43.75 -2.70 -13.58
CA THR A 125 43.28 -1.61 -14.43
C THR A 125 41.95 -2.00 -15.11
N LEU A 126 40.90 -1.21 -14.89
CA LEU A 126 39.52 -1.48 -15.31
C LEU A 126 39.12 -0.70 -16.58
N MET A 127 39.72 0.46 -16.82
CA MET A 127 39.55 1.23 -18.04
C MET A 127 40.81 1.16 -18.90
N MET A 128 40.67 0.77 -20.17
CA MET A 128 41.71 0.91 -21.18
C MET A 128 41.48 2.23 -21.90
N GLU A 129 42.48 3.12 -21.93
CA GLU A 129 42.45 4.29 -22.82
C GLU A 129 42.26 3.82 -24.28
N PRO A 130 41.45 4.52 -25.09
CA PRO A 130 41.19 4.13 -26.47
C PRO A 130 42.44 4.23 -27.38
#